data_AF-A0AAP6CWV3-F1
#
_entry.id   AF-A0AAP6CWV3-F1
#
_cell.length_a   1.000
_cell.length_b   1.000
_cell.length_c   1.000
_cell.angle_alpha   90.00
_cell.angle_beta   90.00
_cell.angle_gamma   90.00
#
_symmetry.space_group_name_H-M   'P 1'
#
loop_
_entity.id
_entity.type
_entity.pdbx_description
1 polymer ?
#
loop_
_entity_poly.entity_id
_entity_poly.type
_entity_poly.pdbx_seq_one_letter_code
_entity_poly.pdbx_strand_id
1 'polypeptide(L)'
;MATIHSNAFEFNLDGLTNINFIEQSHCITHGQPYDGVRCYNACHKEPAKLVVLAGRKGSHEVSNWLVSNVNWPKENGLGGAIADTYMDDIPRKLNFAIRGCIILTIFGIEYTIEDIVLAQGKSGAYNNWWLGSSSMIKIKAENMTDSYAQELSEMANKLIMAGLSKSFARAINAIGIGIYKLTKPHKVGRCLIGCTNDQFDKSKSVVFISMKNSSADATMMGTYALDSEKL
;
A
#
# COMPACT_ATOMS: atom_id res chain seq x y z
N MET A 1 -31.42 -5.01 10.85
CA MET A 1 -30.91 -5.25 9.48
C MET A 1 -29.48 -4.76 9.40
N ALA A 2 -28.65 -5.34 8.53
CA ALA A 2 -27.32 -4.81 8.28
C ALA A 2 -27.41 -3.49 7.50
N THR A 3 -26.57 -2.53 7.83
CA THR A 3 -26.59 -1.18 7.25
C THR A 3 -25.34 -0.97 6.39
N ILE A 4 -25.51 -0.25 5.29
CA ILE A 4 -24.39 0.19 4.47
C ILE A 4 -23.76 1.44 5.07
N HIS A 5 -22.43 1.52 5.03
CA HIS A 5 -21.68 2.67 5.50
C HIS A 5 -20.71 3.15 4.42
N SER A 6 -20.47 4.46 4.40
CA SER A 6 -19.36 5.05 3.66
C SER A 6 -18.08 4.93 4.50
N ASN A 7 -17.09 4.22 3.96
CA ASN A 7 -15.80 3.99 4.61
C ASN A 7 -14.71 4.68 3.79
N ALA A 8 -14.30 5.87 4.19
CA ALA A 8 -13.26 6.63 3.51
C ALA A 8 -11.86 6.17 3.92
N PHE A 9 -10.99 6.02 2.94
CA PHE A 9 -9.55 5.91 3.04
C PHE A 9 -8.94 7.08 2.28
N GLU A 10 -8.17 7.92 2.98
CA GLU A 10 -7.68 9.19 2.44
C GLU A 10 -6.23 9.08 2.00
N PHE A 11 -5.88 9.77 0.92
CA PHE A 11 -4.53 9.84 0.37
C PHE A 11 -3.99 11.26 0.56
N ASN A 12 -3.08 11.42 1.52
CA ASN A 12 -2.43 12.69 1.85
C ASN A 12 -1.08 12.75 1.13
N LEU A 13 -1.15 12.88 -0.19
CA LEU A 13 0.02 12.89 -1.06
C LEU A 13 0.19 14.28 -1.65
N ASP A 14 1.37 14.88 -1.47
CA ASP A 14 1.68 16.14 -2.14
C ASP A 14 1.64 15.96 -3.67
N GLY A 15 1.04 16.93 -4.35
CA GLY A 15 0.86 16.88 -5.80
C GLY A 15 -0.18 15.89 -6.33
N LEU A 16 -0.85 15.10 -5.48
CA LEU A 16 -1.92 14.19 -5.93
C LEU A 16 -3.16 14.97 -6.34
N THR A 17 -3.59 14.78 -7.59
CA THR A 17 -4.79 15.42 -8.13
C THR A 17 -5.90 14.42 -8.34
N ASN A 18 -5.60 13.22 -8.85
CA ASN A 18 -6.60 12.23 -9.23
C ASN A 18 -6.32 10.87 -8.63
N ILE A 19 -7.39 10.16 -8.31
CA ILE A 19 -7.35 8.75 -7.92
C ILE A 19 -8.41 7.97 -8.69
N ASN A 20 -8.03 6.79 -9.16
CA ASN A 20 -8.95 5.80 -9.68
C ASN A 20 -8.66 4.44 -9.04
N PHE A 21 -9.69 3.62 -8.90
CA PHE A 21 -9.58 2.27 -8.39
C PHE A 21 -10.38 1.31 -9.26
N ILE A 22 -9.68 0.33 -9.81
CA ILE A 22 -10.28 -0.74 -10.59
C ILE A 22 -10.37 -1.96 -9.67
N GLU A 23 -11.56 -2.17 -9.11
CA GLU A 23 -11.82 -3.32 -8.26
C GLU A 23 -11.74 -4.62 -9.07
N GLN A 24 -11.03 -5.61 -8.53
CA GLN A 24 -10.92 -6.94 -9.12
C GLN A 24 -11.67 -8.00 -8.32
N SER A 25 -11.70 -7.85 -6.99
CA SER A 25 -12.41 -8.76 -6.09
C SER A 25 -12.62 -8.11 -4.72
N HIS A 26 -13.54 -8.65 -3.94
CA HIS A 26 -13.76 -8.24 -2.56
C HIS A 26 -14.14 -9.43 -1.67
N CYS A 27 -14.05 -9.23 -0.36
CA CYS A 27 -14.56 -10.12 0.66
C CYS A 27 -15.28 -9.30 1.72
N ILE A 28 -16.53 -9.66 2.00
CA ILE A 28 -17.37 -9.01 3.02
C ILE A 28 -17.89 -10.06 4.00
N THR A 29 -18.09 -9.68 5.25
CA THR A 29 -18.68 -10.58 6.23
C THR A 29 -20.09 -11.00 5.81
N HIS A 30 -20.39 -12.30 5.87
CA HIS A 30 -21.68 -12.85 5.50
C HIS A 30 -22.88 -12.07 6.10
N GLY A 31 -23.84 -11.73 5.23
CA GLY A 31 -25.04 -10.96 5.58
C GLY A 31 -24.81 -9.45 5.77
N GLN A 32 -23.64 -8.92 5.43
CA GLN A 32 -23.40 -7.48 5.32
C GLN A 32 -23.67 -6.97 3.89
N PRO A 33 -24.11 -5.71 3.72
CA PRO A 33 -24.25 -5.12 2.40
C PRO A 33 -22.90 -4.69 1.81
N TYR A 34 -22.84 -4.62 0.48
CA TYR A 34 -21.75 -4.09 -0.32
C TYR A 34 -22.32 -3.37 -1.56
N ASP A 35 -21.81 -2.17 -1.88
CA ASP A 35 -22.24 -1.34 -3.02
C ASP A 35 -21.03 -0.74 -3.77
N GLY A 36 -19.91 -1.45 -3.76
CA GLY A 36 -18.72 -1.07 -4.53
C GLY A 36 -17.84 0.01 -3.89
N VAL A 37 -16.98 0.57 -4.74
CA VAL A 37 -15.96 1.55 -4.39
C VAL A 37 -16.17 2.83 -5.21
N ARG A 38 -15.99 3.99 -4.57
CA ARG A 38 -16.04 5.31 -5.22
C ARG A 38 -14.75 6.07 -4.97
N CYS A 39 -14.21 6.68 -6.00
CA CYS A 39 -13.03 7.54 -5.92
C CYS A 39 -13.44 9.02 -5.99
N TYR A 40 -12.80 9.83 -5.16
CA TYR A 40 -12.97 11.28 -5.13
C TYR A 40 -11.59 11.93 -5.25
N ASN A 41 -11.43 12.74 -6.29
CA ASN A 41 -10.19 13.47 -6.56
C ASN A 41 -9.91 14.53 -5.49
N ALA A 42 -8.65 14.94 -5.38
CA ALA A 42 -8.27 16.00 -4.46
C ALA A 42 -8.91 17.33 -4.89
N CYS A 43 -9.29 18.15 -3.92
CA CYS A 43 -9.72 19.52 -4.15
C CYS A 43 -9.08 20.45 -3.10
N HIS A 44 -9.23 21.76 -3.25
CA HIS A 44 -8.61 22.75 -2.37
C HIS A 44 -8.93 22.53 -0.87
N LYS A 45 -10.00 21.83 -0.52
CA LYS A 45 -10.45 21.65 0.87
C LYS A 45 -10.39 20.21 1.39
N GLU A 46 -10.17 19.22 0.52
CA GLU A 46 -10.23 17.81 0.89
C GLU A 46 -9.17 17.00 0.13
N PRO A 47 -8.47 16.06 0.80
CA PRO A 47 -7.57 15.14 0.14
C PRO A 47 -8.34 14.22 -0.80
N ALA A 48 -7.64 13.62 -1.77
CA ALA A 48 -8.22 12.55 -2.56
C ALA A 48 -8.57 11.37 -1.64
N LYS A 49 -9.69 10.69 -1.92
CA LYS A 49 -10.14 9.58 -1.08
C LYS A 49 -10.82 8.48 -1.89
N LEU A 50 -10.65 7.27 -1.39
CA LEU A 50 -11.37 6.08 -1.83
C LEU A 50 -12.43 5.75 -0.78
N VAL A 51 -13.67 5.58 -1.20
CA VAL A 51 -14.81 5.27 -0.32
C VAL A 51 -15.35 3.88 -0.65
N VAL A 52 -15.26 2.98 0.31
CA VAL A 52 -15.85 1.64 0.21
C VAL A 52 -17.24 1.64 0.86
N LEU A 53 -18.25 1.26 0.09
CA LEU A 53 -19.64 1.20 0.55
C LEU A 53 -19.94 -0.20 1.05
N ALA A 54 -19.80 -0.41 2.36
CA ALA A 54 -19.87 -1.74 2.96
C ALA A 54 -20.36 -1.70 4.42
N GLY A 55 -20.87 -2.84 4.89
CA GLY A 55 -21.19 -3.06 6.30
C GLY A 55 -19.95 -3.11 7.20
N ARG A 56 -20.15 -2.91 8.52
CA ARG A 56 -19.08 -2.82 9.54
C ARG A 56 -19.15 -3.96 10.56
N LYS A 57 -19.21 -5.19 10.08
CA LYS A 57 -19.20 -6.39 10.93
C LYS A 57 -17.92 -7.18 10.71
N GLY A 58 -17.09 -7.29 11.74
CA GLY A 58 -15.84 -8.03 11.66
C GLY A 58 -16.04 -9.55 11.57
N SER A 59 -15.27 -10.22 10.70
CA SER A 59 -15.18 -11.68 10.64
C SER A 59 -13.74 -12.17 10.43
N HIS A 60 -13.48 -13.41 10.85
CA HIS A 60 -12.21 -14.09 10.58
C HIS A 60 -12.07 -14.45 9.10
N GLU A 61 -13.17 -14.71 8.42
CA GLU A 61 -13.21 -15.00 6.98
C GLU A 61 -12.53 -13.89 6.17
N VAL A 62 -12.91 -12.64 6.40
CA VAL A 62 -12.34 -11.49 5.69
C VAL A 62 -10.84 -11.31 6.03
N SER A 63 -10.45 -11.57 7.28
CA SER A 63 -9.03 -11.55 7.69
C SER A 63 -8.22 -12.62 6.94
N ASN A 64 -8.70 -13.86 6.94
CA ASN A 64 -8.06 -14.97 6.25
C ASN A 64 -7.94 -14.66 4.75
N TRP A 65 -9.00 -14.09 4.16
CA TRP A 65 -9.01 -13.66 2.76
C TRP A 65 -7.89 -12.66 2.47
N LEU A 66 -7.71 -11.63 3.30
CA LEU A 66 -6.60 -10.68 3.16
C LEU A 66 -5.24 -11.38 3.21
N VAL A 67 -5.02 -12.23 4.22
CA VAL A 67 -3.76 -12.98 4.42
C VAL A 67 -3.40 -13.81 3.18
N SER A 68 -4.37 -14.49 2.59
CA SER A 68 -4.19 -15.27 1.36
C SER A 68 -3.96 -14.42 0.10
N ASN A 69 -4.50 -13.19 0.03
CA ASN A 69 -4.35 -12.33 -1.13
C ASN A 69 -3.06 -11.49 -1.12
N VAL A 70 -2.39 -11.38 0.03
CA VAL A 70 -1.15 -10.58 0.16
C VAL A 70 0.12 -11.42 0.36
N ASN A 71 0.03 -12.75 0.22
CA ASN A 71 1.15 -13.69 0.41
C ASN A 71 1.86 -13.56 1.78
N TRP A 72 1.08 -13.49 2.86
CA TRP A 72 1.58 -13.21 4.21
C TRP A 72 2.16 -14.44 4.96
N PRO A 73 3.39 -14.38 5.52
CA PRO A 73 4.64 -13.83 4.98
C PRO A 73 5.41 -14.91 4.19
N LYS A 74 6.04 -14.56 3.06
CA LYS A 74 6.97 -15.47 2.38
C LYS A 74 8.42 -15.28 2.86
N GLU A 75 9.20 -16.36 2.75
CA GLU A 75 10.64 -16.42 3.10
C GLU A 75 11.51 -15.41 2.32
N ASN A 76 11.02 -14.86 1.21
CA ASN A 76 11.77 -13.93 0.37
C ASN A 76 11.64 -12.45 0.77
N GLY A 77 10.87 -12.13 1.82
CA GLY A 77 10.67 -10.76 2.31
C GLY A 77 9.64 -9.94 1.52
N LEU A 78 8.95 -10.56 0.56
CA LEU A 78 7.86 -9.95 -0.21
C LEU A 78 6.50 -10.40 0.30
N GLY A 79 5.53 -9.49 0.19
CA GLY A 79 4.16 -9.72 0.57
C GLY A 79 3.87 -9.25 1.99
N GLY A 80 2.64 -8.81 2.18
CA GLY A 80 2.12 -8.45 3.47
C GLY A 80 1.15 -7.29 3.41
N ALA A 81 0.84 -6.79 4.59
CA ALA A 81 0.00 -5.65 4.83
C ALA A 81 0.52 -4.85 6.03
N ILE A 82 0.13 -3.59 6.07
CA ILE A 82 0.41 -2.64 7.12
C ILE A 82 -0.91 -2.09 7.63
N ALA A 83 -0.96 -1.73 8.91
CA ALA A 83 -2.11 -1.10 9.53
C ALA A 83 -1.80 0.33 9.96
N ASP A 84 -2.83 1.16 10.11
CA ASP A 84 -2.75 2.48 10.74
C ASP A 84 -2.62 2.42 12.28
N THR A 85 -2.58 1.21 12.85
CA THR A 85 -2.43 0.95 14.30
C THR A 85 -1.25 0.02 14.60
N TYR A 86 -0.56 0.24 15.72
CA TYR A 86 0.68 -0.47 16.12
C TYR A 86 0.51 -1.91 16.62
N MET A 87 -0.72 -2.33 16.95
CA MET A 87 -0.90 -3.43 17.91
C MET A 87 -0.88 -4.83 17.28
N ASP A 88 -1.13 -4.94 15.99
CA ASP A 88 -1.36 -6.23 15.34
C ASP A 88 -0.48 -6.36 14.11
N ASP A 89 0.34 -7.42 14.08
CA ASP A 89 1.01 -7.85 12.84
C ASP A 89 -0.02 -8.38 11.84
N ILE A 90 -1.09 -9.04 12.30
CA ILE A 90 -2.13 -9.64 11.44
C ILE A 90 -3.51 -9.25 11.98
N PRO A 91 -4.47 -8.84 11.13
CA PRO A 91 -5.81 -8.52 11.61
C PRO A 91 -6.49 -9.79 12.14
N ARG A 92 -7.09 -9.76 13.33
CA ARG A 92 -7.88 -10.91 13.79
C ARG A 92 -9.21 -11.02 13.07
N LYS A 93 -9.91 -9.90 12.89
CA LYS A 93 -11.20 -9.81 12.20
C LYS A 93 -11.24 -8.54 11.37
N LEU A 94 -11.82 -8.63 10.18
CA LEU A 94 -12.01 -7.49 9.27
C LEU A 94 -13.48 -7.36 8.89
N ASN A 95 -13.93 -6.13 8.69
CA ASN A 95 -15.29 -5.80 8.26
C ASN A 95 -15.49 -6.16 6.79
N PHE A 96 -14.53 -5.74 5.96
CA PHE A 96 -14.46 -5.99 4.53
C PHE A 96 -13.01 -5.86 4.05
N ALA A 97 -12.73 -6.42 2.89
CA ALA A 97 -11.51 -6.24 2.13
C ALA A 97 -11.85 -6.10 0.64
N ILE A 98 -11.15 -5.23 -0.06
CA ILE A 98 -11.23 -5.05 -1.52
C ILE A 98 -9.84 -5.22 -2.09
N ARG A 99 -9.73 -5.84 -3.26
CA ARG A 99 -8.48 -6.01 -4.01
C ARG A 99 -8.66 -5.43 -5.39
N GLY A 100 -7.65 -4.71 -5.86
CA GLY A 100 -7.69 -4.12 -7.18
C GLY A 100 -6.41 -3.37 -7.54
N CYS A 101 -6.56 -2.52 -8.55
CA CYS A 101 -5.51 -1.65 -9.04
C CYS A 101 -5.82 -0.20 -8.66
N ILE A 102 -4.85 0.47 -8.02
CA ILE A 102 -4.94 1.91 -7.71
C ILE A 102 -4.14 2.66 -8.78
N ILE A 103 -4.76 3.69 -9.36
CA ILE A 103 -4.10 4.63 -10.26
C ILE A 103 -4.10 6.00 -9.57
N LEU A 104 -2.91 6.60 -9.41
CA LEU A 104 -2.70 7.90 -8.76
C LEU A 104 -2.07 8.87 -9.75
N THR A 105 -2.69 10.03 -9.95
CA THR A 105 -2.07 11.12 -10.74
C THR A 105 -1.38 12.09 -9.78
N ILE A 106 -0.04 12.05 -9.75
CA ILE A 106 0.78 12.85 -8.83
C ILE A 106 1.68 13.76 -9.66
N PHE A 107 1.59 15.07 -9.44
CA PHE A 107 2.29 16.10 -10.24
C PHE A 107 2.06 15.94 -11.76
N GLY A 108 0.89 15.46 -12.16
CA GLY A 108 0.52 15.23 -13.56
C GLY A 108 1.04 13.92 -14.18
N ILE A 109 1.63 13.03 -13.38
CA ILE A 109 2.12 11.71 -13.81
C ILE A 109 1.19 10.63 -13.28
N GLU A 110 0.74 9.70 -14.12
CA GLU A 110 -0.07 8.56 -13.68
C GLU A 110 0.82 7.42 -13.18
N TYR A 111 0.62 7.05 -11.92
CA TYR A 111 1.26 5.90 -11.29
C TYR A 111 0.24 4.78 -11.08
N THR A 112 0.54 3.59 -11.58
CA THR A 112 -0.31 2.40 -11.46
C THR A 112 0.29 1.43 -10.45
N ILE A 113 -0.43 1.20 -9.36
CA ILE A 113 -0.11 0.22 -8.33
C ILE A 113 -1.05 -0.98 -8.51
N GLU A 114 -0.50 -2.08 -8.97
CA GLU A 114 -1.23 -3.33 -9.14
C GLU A 114 -1.33 -4.10 -7.83
N ASP A 115 -2.33 -4.98 -7.73
CA ASP A 115 -2.46 -5.94 -6.64
C ASP A 115 -2.43 -5.31 -5.24
N ILE A 116 -3.24 -4.28 -5.03
CA ILE A 116 -3.45 -3.67 -3.73
C ILE A 116 -4.70 -4.24 -3.08
N VAL A 117 -4.57 -4.60 -1.80
CA VAL A 117 -5.67 -4.94 -0.90
C VAL A 117 -5.87 -3.78 0.08
N LEU A 118 -7.06 -3.19 0.09
CA LEU A 118 -7.50 -2.28 1.15
C LEU A 118 -8.54 -3.01 2.00
N ALA A 119 -8.38 -2.97 3.31
CA ALA A 119 -9.34 -3.58 4.22
C ALA A 119 -9.56 -2.73 5.46
N GLN A 120 -10.73 -2.87 6.05
CA GLN A 120 -11.07 -2.20 7.30
C GLN A 120 -11.36 -3.23 8.37
N GLY A 121 -10.79 -3.04 9.55
CA GLY A 121 -11.11 -3.79 10.76
C GLY A 121 -11.66 -2.91 11.87
N LYS A 122 -11.48 -3.37 13.11
CA LYS A 122 -11.79 -2.63 14.32
C LYS A 122 -10.65 -2.80 15.33
N SER A 123 -10.16 -1.70 15.88
CA SER A 123 -9.23 -1.65 17.01
C SER A 123 -9.84 -0.86 18.16
N GLY A 124 -10.18 -1.54 19.25
CA GLY A 124 -10.89 -0.95 20.38
C GLY A 124 -12.24 -0.34 19.96
N ALA A 125 -12.41 0.96 20.19
CA ALA A 125 -13.62 1.70 19.82
C ALA A 125 -13.62 2.24 18.38
N TYR A 126 -12.49 2.11 17.66
CA TYR A 126 -12.28 2.75 16.38
C TYR A 126 -12.14 1.73 15.26
N ASN A 127 -12.48 2.13 14.03
CA ASN A 127 -12.12 1.35 12.86
C ASN A 127 -10.65 1.58 12.54
N ASN A 128 -9.94 0.53 12.12
CA ASN A 128 -8.57 0.62 11.65
C ASN A 128 -8.51 0.18 10.19
N TRP A 129 -7.58 0.73 9.42
CA TRP A 129 -7.37 0.37 8.03
C TRP A 129 -6.12 -0.46 7.86
N TRP A 130 -6.17 -1.30 6.83
CA TRP A 130 -5.11 -2.18 6.38
C TRP A 130 -4.88 -1.95 4.90
N LEU A 131 -3.61 -1.85 4.52
CA LEU A 131 -3.14 -1.78 3.14
C LEU A 131 -2.18 -2.94 2.93
N GLY A 132 -2.41 -3.78 1.93
CA GLY A 132 -1.54 -4.91 1.61
C GLY A 132 -1.32 -5.09 0.12
N SER A 133 -0.30 -5.87 -0.23
CA SER A 133 0.00 -6.29 -1.60
C SER A 133 0.91 -7.51 -1.54
N SER A 134 0.85 -8.38 -2.54
CA SER A 134 1.82 -9.48 -2.68
C SER A 134 3.23 -9.00 -3.06
N SER A 135 3.35 -7.76 -3.59
CA SER A 135 4.62 -7.14 -4.01
C SER A 135 5.20 -6.18 -2.96
N MET A 136 4.58 -6.09 -1.79
CA MET A 136 4.97 -5.16 -0.73
C MET A 136 6.21 -5.62 0.04
N ILE A 137 7.09 -4.69 0.41
CA ILE A 137 8.08 -4.87 1.48
C ILE A 137 7.61 -4.11 2.71
N LYS A 138 7.37 -4.83 3.82
CA LYS A 138 6.99 -4.21 5.10
C LYS A 138 8.21 -3.67 5.82
N ILE A 139 8.10 -2.45 6.36
CA ILE A 139 9.14 -1.80 7.15
C ILE A 139 8.71 -1.79 8.62
N LYS A 140 9.41 -2.53 9.48
CA LYS A 140 9.18 -2.54 10.93
C LYS A 140 10.11 -1.53 11.62
N ALA A 141 9.53 -0.57 12.35
CA ALA A 141 10.27 0.51 13.00
C ALA A 141 11.15 0.04 14.16
N GLU A 142 10.79 -1.07 14.80
CA GLU A 142 11.45 -1.61 16.01
C GLU A 142 12.86 -2.22 15.74
N ASN A 143 13.24 -2.43 14.48
CA ASN A 143 14.49 -3.09 14.10
C ASN A 143 15.42 -2.23 13.23
N MET A 144 15.26 -0.90 13.24
CA MET A 144 16.03 0.03 12.40
C MET A 144 17.52 0.08 12.75
N THR A 145 18.28 -0.89 12.26
CA THR A 145 19.75 -0.97 12.37
C THR A 145 20.38 -0.83 10.99
N ASP A 146 21.68 -0.57 10.92
CA ASP A 146 22.42 -0.56 9.65
C ASP A 146 22.29 -1.90 8.91
N SER A 147 22.23 -3.02 9.65
CA SER A 147 21.97 -4.36 9.10
C SER A 147 20.57 -4.46 8.47
N TYR A 148 19.55 -3.90 9.12
CA TYR A 148 18.19 -3.88 8.60
C TYR A 148 18.05 -2.99 7.35
N ALA A 149 18.78 -1.87 7.31
CA ALA A 149 18.85 -1.03 6.11
C ALA A 149 19.51 -1.77 4.93
N GLN A 150 20.54 -2.59 5.20
CA GLN A 150 21.15 -3.46 4.19
C GLN A 150 20.18 -4.55 3.72
N GLU A 151 19.45 -5.21 4.62
CA GLU A 151 18.41 -6.19 4.25
C GLU A 151 17.30 -5.57 3.39
N LEU A 152 16.82 -4.36 3.74
CA LEU A 152 15.84 -3.64 2.93
C LEU A 152 16.38 -3.30 1.55
N SER A 153 17.65 -2.89 1.45
CA SER A 153 18.36 -2.67 0.19
C SER A 153 18.42 -3.95 -0.65
N GLU A 154 18.72 -5.10 -0.05
CA GLU A 154 18.74 -6.40 -0.72
C GLU A 154 17.36 -6.89 -1.15
N MET A 155 16.32 -6.72 -0.32
CA MET A 155 14.94 -7.06 -0.68
C MET A 155 14.43 -6.17 -1.82
N ALA A 156 14.75 -4.88 -1.77
CA ALA A 156 14.46 -3.99 -2.86
C ALA A 156 15.29 -4.36 -4.12
N ASN A 157 16.51 -4.88 -3.96
CA ASN A 157 17.27 -5.48 -5.06
C ASN A 157 16.63 -6.78 -5.60
N LYS A 158 15.90 -7.56 -4.80
CA LYS A 158 15.13 -8.72 -5.32
C LYS A 158 13.94 -8.29 -6.17
N LEU A 159 13.28 -7.18 -5.84
CA LEU A 159 12.30 -6.55 -6.75
C LEU A 159 12.94 -6.14 -8.08
N ILE A 160 14.22 -5.75 -8.07
CA ILE A 160 14.99 -5.47 -9.29
C ILE A 160 15.30 -6.74 -10.05
N MET A 161 15.79 -7.79 -9.41
CA MET A 161 16.19 -9.02 -10.13
C MET A 161 15.00 -9.77 -10.74
N ALA A 162 13.77 -9.41 -10.34
CA ALA A 162 12.53 -9.78 -11.03
C ALA A 162 12.30 -9.01 -12.36
N GLY A 163 13.22 -8.13 -12.79
CA GLY A 163 13.26 -7.56 -14.15
C GLY A 163 13.75 -6.11 -14.34
N LEU A 164 14.77 -5.60 -13.63
CA LEU A 164 15.27 -4.21 -13.68
C LEU A 164 16.81 -4.10 -13.69
N SER A 165 17.36 -2.99 -14.21
CA SER A 165 18.77 -2.85 -14.63
C SER A 165 19.73 -2.22 -13.58
N LYS A 166 21.05 -2.23 -13.87
CA LYS A 166 22.14 -1.76 -12.98
C LYS A 166 22.10 -0.27 -12.57
N SER A 167 21.38 0.60 -13.28
CA SER A 167 21.19 2.01 -12.87
C SER A 167 20.39 2.13 -11.57
N PHE A 168 19.59 1.10 -11.25
CA PHE A 168 18.70 1.02 -10.09
C PHE A 168 19.45 0.83 -8.76
N ALA A 169 20.56 0.08 -8.73
CA ALA A 169 21.34 -0.15 -7.49
C ALA A 169 21.87 1.16 -6.86
N ARG A 170 22.11 2.19 -7.68
CA ARG A 170 22.52 3.52 -7.20
C ARG A 170 21.36 4.30 -6.58
N ALA A 171 20.14 4.12 -7.08
CA ALA A 171 18.95 4.76 -6.56
C ALA A 171 18.47 4.11 -5.25
N ILE A 172 18.62 2.79 -5.12
CA ILE A 172 18.45 2.07 -3.84
C ILE A 172 19.33 2.66 -2.74
N ASN A 173 20.57 3.04 -3.04
CA ASN A 173 21.47 3.62 -2.05
C ASN A 173 20.97 5.01 -1.57
N ALA A 174 20.37 5.80 -2.47
CA ALA A 174 19.69 7.05 -2.12
C ALA A 174 18.38 6.79 -1.33
N ILE A 175 17.66 5.72 -1.66
CA ILE A 175 16.49 5.22 -0.93
C ILE A 175 16.87 4.77 0.47
N GLY A 176 17.97 4.04 0.66
CA GLY A 176 18.45 3.60 1.97
C GLY A 176 18.77 4.78 2.89
N ILE A 177 19.37 5.85 2.35
CA ILE A 177 19.60 7.11 3.07
C ILE A 177 18.28 7.85 3.35
N GLY A 178 17.32 7.80 2.41
CA GLY A 178 15.96 8.35 2.59
C GLY A 178 15.17 7.62 3.68
N ILE A 179 15.18 6.29 3.66
CA ILE A 179 14.60 5.41 4.67
C ILE A 179 15.24 5.74 6.02
N TYR A 180 16.57 5.77 6.14
CA TYR A 180 17.28 6.14 7.38
C TYR A 180 16.86 7.53 7.92
N LYS A 181 16.58 8.51 7.06
CA LYS A 181 16.11 9.84 7.47
C LYS A 181 14.61 9.88 7.83
N LEU A 182 13.81 8.98 7.26
CA LEU A 182 12.36 8.86 7.50
C LEU A 182 12.03 7.94 8.70
N THR A 183 13.03 7.26 9.26
CA THR A 183 12.87 6.22 10.28
C THR A 183 13.05 6.67 11.72
N LYS A 184 12.68 7.92 11.99
CA LYS A 184 12.23 8.27 13.36
C LYS A 184 11.20 7.22 13.81
N PRO A 185 11.18 6.84 15.11
CA PRO A 185 10.18 5.92 15.61
C PRO A 185 8.79 6.51 15.38
N HIS A 186 7.99 5.86 14.54
CA HIS A 186 6.60 6.24 14.28
C HIS A 186 5.71 5.04 14.56
N LYS A 187 4.55 5.29 15.19
CA LYS A 187 3.66 4.29 15.78
C LYS A 187 2.76 3.53 14.75
N VAL A 188 3.10 3.56 13.47
CA VAL A 188 2.18 3.19 12.38
C VAL A 188 2.90 2.42 11.26
N GLY A 189 2.15 1.62 10.50
CA GLY A 189 2.69 0.72 9.49
C GLY A 189 3.27 1.44 8.27
N ARG A 190 4.37 0.89 7.74
CA ARG A 190 5.14 1.44 6.61
C ARG A 190 5.52 0.35 5.62
N CYS A 191 5.57 0.69 4.35
CA CYS A 191 5.97 -0.25 3.32
C CYS A 191 6.55 0.41 2.07
N LEU A 192 7.21 -0.41 1.26
CA LEU A 192 7.51 -0.12 -0.15
C LEU A 192 6.62 -0.95 -1.04
N ILE A 193 6.10 -0.35 -2.10
CA ILE A 193 5.33 -1.06 -3.14
C ILE A 193 5.83 -0.60 -4.51
N GLY A 194 6.02 -1.55 -5.42
CA GLY A 194 6.33 -1.26 -6.81
C GLY A 194 5.12 -0.71 -7.57
N CYS A 195 5.35 0.20 -8.51
CA CYS A 195 4.35 0.71 -9.43
C CYS A 195 4.95 0.94 -10.82
N THR A 196 4.11 1.20 -11.80
CA THR A 196 4.52 1.70 -13.13
C THR A 196 4.09 3.15 -13.29
N ASN A 197 4.67 3.88 -14.24
CA ASN A 197 4.13 5.17 -14.66
C ASN A 197 4.03 5.32 -16.18
N ASP A 198 3.26 6.31 -16.59
CA ASP A 198 2.95 6.65 -17.98
C ASP A 198 4.04 7.46 -18.71
N GLN A 199 5.04 8.00 -18.00
CA GLN A 199 6.06 8.85 -18.60
C GLN A 199 7.09 8.11 -19.46
N PHE A 200 7.41 6.85 -19.12
CA PHE A 200 8.32 6.04 -19.93
C PHE A 200 7.76 4.64 -20.14
N ASP A 201 7.84 4.16 -21.39
CA ASP A 201 7.46 2.80 -21.74
C ASP A 201 8.28 1.80 -20.89
N LYS A 202 7.59 0.86 -20.25
CA LYS A 202 8.16 -0.11 -19.29
C LYS A 202 8.85 0.51 -18.05
N SER A 203 8.52 1.74 -17.67
CA SER A 203 9.03 2.31 -16.42
C SER A 203 8.54 1.54 -15.19
N LYS A 204 9.43 1.35 -14.22
CA LYS A 204 9.06 0.91 -12.87
C LYS A 204 9.45 2.01 -11.88
N SER A 205 8.60 2.19 -10.89
CA SER A 205 8.76 3.15 -9.81
C SER A 205 8.52 2.45 -8.47
N VAL A 206 9.01 3.04 -7.39
CA VAL A 206 8.76 2.54 -6.03
C VAL A 206 8.17 3.65 -5.19
N VAL A 207 7.05 3.34 -4.55
CA VAL A 207 6.38 4.24 -3.62
C VAL A 207 6.65 3.77 -2.20
N PHE A 208 7.11 4.69 -1.35
CA PHE A 208 7.08 4.50 0.10
C PHE A 208 5.74 4.97 0.62
N ILE A 209 5.03 4.12 1.35
CA ILE A 209 3.75 4.43 1.97
C ILE A 209 3.88 4.31 3.48
N SER A 210 3.37 5.30 4.20
CA SER A 210 3.19 5.33 5.64
C SER A 210 1.71 5.55 5.93
N MET A 211 1.08 4.66 6.69
CA MET A 211 -0.30 4.88 7.12
C MET A 211 -0.33 5.71 8.39
N LYS A 212 -1.28 6.62 8.56
CA LYS A 212 -1.48 7.40 9.78
C LYS A 212 -2.96 7.69 9.96
N ASN A 213 -3.55 7.20 11.05
CA ASN A 213 -4.94 7.49 11.42
C ASN A 213 -5.92 7.35 10.23
N SER A 214 -5.98 6.19 9.59
CA SER A 214 -6.78 5.90 8.38
C SER A 214 -6.39 6.60 7.07
N SER A 215 -5.39 7.49 7.09
CA SER A 215 -4.86 8.14 5.89
C SER A 215 -3.54 7.49 5.45
N ALA A 216 -3.27 7.48 4.15
CA ALA A 216 -1.97 7.13 3.60
C ALA A 216 -1.17 8.40 3.25
N ASP A 217 -0.02 8.56 3.87
CA ASP A 217 1.05 9.45 3.41
C ASP A 217 1.98 8.62 2.54
N ALA A 218 2.38 9.12 1.37
CA ALA A 218 3.30 8.41 0.48
C ALA A 218 4.29 9.35 -0.17
N THR A 219 5.45 8.80 -0.48
CA THR A 219 6.55 9.51 -1.12
C THR A 219 7.05 8.66 -2.27
N MET A 220 7.10 9.24 -3.47
CA MET A 220 7.72 8.61 -4.62
C MET A 220 9.23 8.60 -4.41
N MET A 221 9.82 7.41 -4.38
CA MET A 221 11.24 7.27 -4.06
C MET A 221 12.12 7.12 -5.31
N GLY A 222 11.51 6.90 -6.47
CA GLY A 222 12.19 6.99 -7.76
C GLY A 222 11.38 6.43 -8.92
N THR A 223 11.76 6.84 -10.12
CA THR A 223 11.25 6.37 -11.42
C THR A 223 12.42 5.88 -12.26
N TYR A 224 12.27 4.70 -12.85
CA TYR A 224 13.35 4.04 -13.60
C TYR A 224 12.81 3.51 -14.92
N ALA A 225 13.43 3.93 -16.02
CA ALA A 225 13.19 3.35 -17.33
C ALA A 225 14.03 2.08 -17.49
N LEU A 226 13.42 1.03 -18.03
CA LEU A 226 14.14 -0.14 -18.50
C LEU A 226 14.76 0.19 -19.86
N ASP A 227 16.09 0.33 -19.91
CA ASP A 227 16.79 0.38 -21.19
C ASP A 227 16.59 -0.95 -21.91
N SER A 228 15.77 -0.92 -22.95
CA SER A 228 15.45 -2.09 -23.77
C SER A 228 16.61 -2.60 -24.64
N GLU A 229 17.77 -1.93 -24.61
CA GLU A 229 18.89 -2.22 -25.52
C GLU A 229 19.96 -3.17 -24.97
N LYS A 230 19.81 -3.73 -23.76
CA LYS A 230 20.80 -4.69 -23.21
C LYS A 230 20.17 -5.85 -22.43
N LEU A 231 19.25 -6.56 -23.07
CA LEU A 231 18.91 -7.95 -22.71
C LEU A 231 19.61 -8.91 -23.67
#